data_AF-A0A9E4WTJ9-F1
#
_entry.id   AF-A0A9E4WTJ9-F1
#
_cell.length_a   1.000
_cell.length_b   1.000
_cell.length_c   1.000
_cell.angle_alpha   90.00
_cell.angle_beta   90.00
_cell.angle_gamma   90.00
#
_symmetry.space_group_name_H-M   'P 1'
#
loop_
_entity.id
_entity.type
_entity.pdbx_description
1 polymer ?
#
loop_
_entity_poly.entity_id
_entity_poly.type
_entity_poly.pdbx_seq_one_letter_code
_entity_poly.pdbx_strand_id
1 'polypeptide(L)'
;MYLSETELDLSSPPSEGSILRWLAQKTRERLPVDAALVRLVVTESNHDVYKCEVTTFQDAGGSRRFSPDLALEFRKRRLENVEHFNVVMLVPTGIGAAIGGHAGDATPAARLLASVCDTLVIHPNVVNASDINEMPANALYVEGSVLCRLLMGTAGLQPVRANRVLVLIHAHPDKAFTGLAINAVNAARSTYGLSCPRLIELDHPVVMRPSYTSSSRAAGHVEGLENLFDLLDKHREEYDAVAISSVISTPFNYYGDYFHSDGDMVNPWGGVESMLTHTISSLYDVPSAHSPMLESQDVLDIDTGIVDPRMAAEVISVSFLQCILKGLQKSPKIVTDAETMLEPSVLTARDISCLVIPDGCLGLPTLAALEQGIPVIAVRENTNLMKNDLSDLPWRPGQLHVVENYWEAAGVLAALRAGIEPAAARRPLQPVTLEKSRTTPTDTDTDTNGRFPDLQSIPLASQDRP
;
A
#
# COMPACT_ATOMS: atom_id res chain seq x y z
N MET A 1 11.26 6.34 -23.11
CA MET A 1 10.33 6.00 -22.02
C MET A 1 10.93 6.46 -20.72
N TYR A 2 10.18 7.22 -19.93
CA TYR A 2 10.65 7.72 -18.64
C TYR A 2 9.53 7.86 -17.60
N LEU A 3 9.93 7.94 -16.33
CA LEU A 3 9.08 8.19 -15.18
C LEU A 3 9.48 9.51 -14.52
N SER A 4 8.50 10.32 -14.16
CA SER A 4 8.74 11.56 -13.42
C SER A 4 7.62 11.84 -12.41
N GLU A 5 7.98 12.47 -11.31
CA GLU A 5 7.03 13.05 -10.37
C GLU A 5 6.60 14.44 -10.83
N THR A 6 5.33 14.80 -10.63
CA THR A 6 4.79 16.13 -10.91
C THR A 6 3.78 16.51 -9.86
N GLU A 7 3.75 17.80 -9.50
CA GLU A 7 2.80 18.34 -8.54
C GLU A 7 1.55 18.84 -9.23
N LEU A 8 0.39 18.58 -8.61
CA LEU A 8 -0.93 18.99 -9.07
C LEU A 8 -1.69 19.61 -7.91
N ASP A 9 -2.04 20.89 -8.06
CA ASP A 9 -2.98 21.55 -7.15
C ASP A 9 -4.40 21.41 -7.71
N LEU A 10 -5.23 20.68 -6.98
CA LEU A 10 -6.64 20.47 -7.30
C LEU A 10 -7.50 21.28 -6.34
N SER A 11 -8.63 21.80 -6.81
CA SER A 11 -9.63 22.42 -5.91
C SER A 11 -10.13 21.41 -4.88
N SER A 12 -10.83 21.83 -3.84
CA SER A 12 -11.47 20.87 -2.94
C SER A 12 -12.54 20.02 -3.64
N PRO A 13 -12.75 18.76 -3.21
CA PRO A 13 -13.81 17.91 -3.72
C PRO A 13 -15.18 18.48 -3.39
N PRO A 14 -16.22 18.18 -4.20
CA PRO A 14 -17.59 18.57 -3.88
C PRO A 14 -18.03 17.92 -2.56
N SER A 15 -18.93 18.60 -1.83
CA SER A 15 -19.48 18.11 -0.55
C SER A 15 -20.30 16.82 -0.72
N GLU A 16 -20.85 16.59 -1.91
CA GLU A 16 -21.60 15.39 -2.26
C GLU A 16 -20.91 14.63 -3.40
N GLY A 17 -20.88 13.31 -3.29
CA GLY A 17 -20.35 12.42 -4.32
C GLY A 17 -19.08 11.69 -3.89
N SER A 18 -18.49 10.97 -4.84
CA SER A 18 -17.29 10.16 -4.61
C SER A 18 -16.04 11.01 -4.78
N ILE A 19 -15.29 11.20 -3.69
CA ILE A 19 -13.99 11.89 -3.70
C ILE A 19 -13.03 11.17 -4.65
N LEU A 20 -13.05 9.84 -4.65
CA LEU A 20 -12.20 9.03 -5.53
C LEU A 20 -12.50 9.28 -7.02
N ARG A 21 -13.79 9.33 -7.41
CA ARG A 21 -14.17 9.63 -8.80
C ARG A 21 -13.82 11.05 -9.20
N TRP A 22 -14.05 12.01 -8.30
CA TRP A 22 -13.69 13.40 -8.51
C TRP A 22 -12.18 13.55 -8.70
N LEU A 23 -11.38 12.92 -7.84
CA LEU A 23 -9.92 12.95 -7.90
C LEU A 23 -9.44 12.35 -9.21
N ALA A 24 -9.96 11.16 -9.57
CA ALA A 24 -9.64 10.52 -10.84
C ALA A 24 -9.95 11.42 -12.04
N GLN A 25 -11.12 12.08 -12.06
CA GLN A 25 -11.48 13.02 -13.14
C GLN A 25 -10.50 14.20 -13.20
N LYS A 26 -10.25 14.86 -12.06
CA LYS A 26 -9.42 16.06 -12.00
C LYS A 26 -7.96 15.77 -12.33
N THR A 27 -7.44 14.63 -11.90
CA THR A 27 -6.12 14.16 -12.30
C THR A 27 -6.06 13.96 -13.81
N ARG A 28 -7.02 13.26 -14.43
CA ARG A 28 -7.04 13.09 -15.90
C ARG A 28 -7.07 14.41 -16.68
N GLU A 29 -7.84 15.39 -16.21
CA GLU A 29 -7.91 16.72 -16.85
C GLU A 29 -6.57 17.48 -16.83
N ARG A 30 -5.67 17.13 -15.90
CA ARG A 30 -4.37 17.79 -15.71
C ARG A 30 -3.19 17.02 -16.26
N LEU A 31 -3.32 15.71 -16.46
CA LEU A 31 -2.25 14.89 -17.00
C LEU A 31 -2.03 15.18 -18.50
N PRO A 32 -0.78 15.16 -18.98
CA PRO A 32 -0.49 15.17 -20.42
C PRO A 32 -1.19 14.02 -21.17
N VAL A 33 -1.55 14.24 -22.43
CA VAL A 33 -2.31 13.29 -23.26
C VAL A 33 -1.57 11.96 -23.48
N ASP A 34 -0.25 11.98 -23.43
CA ASP A 34 0.69 10.88 -23.61
C ASP A 34 1.25 10.33 -22.29
N ALA A 35 0.79 10.85 -21.15
CA ALA A 35 1.18 10.39 -19.83
C ALA A 35 0.16 9.39 -19.27
N ALA A 36 0.66 8.35 -18.61
CA ALA A 36 -0.16 7.44 -17.83
C ALA A 36 0.18 7.56 -16.34
N LEU A 37 -0.86 7.48 -15.49
CA LEU A 37 -0.69 7.59 -14.05
C LEU A 37 -0.15 6.27 -13.48
N VAL A 38 0.96 6.36 -12.75
CA VAL A 38 1.56 5.23 -12.02
C VAL A 38 1.22 5.30 -10.53
N ARG A 39 1.28 6.51 -9.95
CA ARG A 39 1.08 6.74 -8.51
C ARG A 39 0.41 8.09 -8.29
N LEU A 40 -0.45 8.18 -7.29
CA LEU A 40 -1.03 9.44 -6.82
C LEU A 40 -1.04 9.46 -5.29
N VAL A 41 -0.54 10.55 -4.72
CA VAL A 41 -0.55 10.83 -3.28
C VAL A 41 -1.13 12.23 -3.05
N VAL A 42 -1.95 12.39 -2.02
CA VAL A 42 -2.40 13.71 -1.55
C VAL A 42 -1.52 14.10 -0.36
N THR A 43 -0.63 15.06 -0.56
CA THR A 43 0.36 15.47 0.45
C THR A 43 -0.19 16.47 1.44
N GLU A 44 -1.18 17.26 1.02
CA GLU A 44 -1.90 18.21 1.85
C GLU A 44 -3.34 18.37 1.35
N SER A 45 -4.30 18.36 2.25
CA SER A 45 -5.71 18.57 1.95
C SER A 45 -6.32 19.53 2.96
N ASN A 46 -7.01 20.55 2.46
CA ASN A 46 -7.81 21.47 3.28
C ASN A 46 -9.13 21.82 2.55
N HIS A 47 -9.90 22.76 3.10
CA HIS A 47 -11.20 23.15 2.53
C HIS A 47 -11.12 23.79 1.13
N ASP A 48 -9.95 24.28 0.72
CA ASP A 48 -9.77 25.02 -0.54
C ASP A 48 -9.02 24.20 -1.60
N VAL A 49 -7.97 23.47 -1.19
CA VAL A 49 -7.01 22.83 -2.10
C VAL A 49 -6.60 21.43 -1.63
N TYR A 50 -6.41 20.56 -2.61
CA TYR A 50 -5.78 19.25 -2.49
C TYR A 50 -4.46 19.29 -3.28
N LYS A 51 -3.34 19.32 -2.57
CA LYS A 51 -2.01 19.24 -3.17
C LYS A 51 -1.68 17.77 -3.39
N CYS A 52 -1.50 17.42 -4.65
CA CYS A 52 -1.24 16.06 -5.06
C CYS A 52 0.15 15.95 -5.69
N GLU A 53 0.82 14.83 -5.44
CA GLU A 53 2.01 14.42 -6.18
C GLU A 53 1.63 13.19 -7.02
N VAL A 54 1.96 13.24 -8.30
CA VAL A 54 1.69 12.16 -9.24
C VAL A 54 2.96 11.68 -9.92
N THR A 55 3.17 10.38 -9.92
CA THR A 55 4.16 9.73 -10.78
C THR A 55 3.50 9.41 -12.11
N THR A 56 4.12 9.86 -13.20
CA THR A 56 3.65 9.59 -14.56
C THR A 56 4.66 8.77 -15.35
N PHE A 57 4.15 7.88 -16.20
CA PHE A 57 4.90 7.19 -17.24
C PHE A 57 4.64 7.86 -18.58
N GLN A 58 5.72 8.18 -19.30
CA GLN A 58 5.65 8.79 -20.62
C GLN A 58 6.41 7.96 -21.66
N ASP A 59 5.75 7.72 -22.78
CA ASP A 59 6.33 7.07 -23.95
C ASP A 59 6.27 7.98 -25.19
N ALA A 60 7.38 8.68 -25.44
CA ALA A 60 7.55 9.51 -26.63
C ALA A 60 7.46 8.73 -27.96
N GLY A 61 7.58 7.39 -27.93
CA GLY A 61 7.48 6.51 -29.10
C GLY A 61 6.06 6.12 -29.49
N GLY A 62 5.04 6.47 -28.68
CA GLY A 62 3.63 6.22 -29.00
C GLY A 62 3.18 4.76 -28.90
N SER A 63 4.01 3.86 -28.38
CA SER A 63 3.59 2.49 -28.04
C SER A 63 2.80 2.58 -26.74
N ARG A 64 1.47 2.73 -26.82
CA ARG A 64 0.61 2.78 -25.61
C ARG A 64 0.63 1.43 -24.86
N ARG A 65 1.74 1.12 -24.19
CA ARG A 65 1.93 -0.03 -23.30
C ARG A 65 1.11 0.14 -22.01
N PHE A 66 0.90 1.39 -21.60
CA PHE A 66 0.23 1.74 -20.36
C PHE A 66 -1.21 2.19 -20.63
N SER A 67 -2.19 1.55 -20.00
CA SER A 67 -3.57 2.05 -20.01
C SER A 67 -3.66 3.31 -19.13
N PRO A 68 -4.05 4.48 -19.67
CA PRO A 68 -4.11 5.73 -18.90
C PRO A 68 -4.98 5.64 -17.64
N ASP A 69 -5.96 4.74 -17.64
CA ASP A 69 -6.94 4.58 -16.56
C ASP A 69 -6.58 3.51 -15.53
N LEU A 70 -5.48 2.75 -15.72
CA LEU A 70 -5.20 1.56 -14.91
C LEU A 70 -5.15 1.84 -13.40
N ALA A 71 -4.51 2.94 -12.99
CA ALA A 71 -4.41 3.32 -11.58
C ALA A 71 -5.71 3.94 -11.03
N LEU A 72 -6.59 4.47 -11.89
CA LEU A 72 -7.78 5.23 -11.50
C LEU A 72 -9.09 4.45 -11.65
N GLU A 73 -9.06 3.26 -12.27
CA GLU A 73 -10.23 2.40 -12.38
C GLU A 73 -10.63 1.87 -11.00
N PHE A 74 -11.90 2.06 -10.64
CA PHE A 74 -12.47 1.61 -9.37
C PHE A 74 -13.65 0.67 -9.59
N ARG A 75 -13.62 -0.50 -8.95
CA ARG A 75 -14.70 -1.49 -8.93
C ARG A 75 -15.14 -1.71 -7.49
N LYS A 76 -16.37 -1.27 -7.19
CA LYS A 76 -16.95 -1.41 -5.85
C LYS A 76 -17.27 -2.87 -5.54
N ARG A 77 -16.86 -3.34 -4.36
CA ARG A 77 -17.25 -4.64 -3.81
C ARG A 77 -18.77 -4.67 -3.60
N ARG A 78 -19.41 -5.75 -4.04
CA ARG A 78 -20.87 -5.93 -3.89
C ARG A 78 -21.27 -6.34 -2.48
N LEU A 79 -20.40 -7.09 -1.82
CA LEU A 79 -20.54 -7.60 -0.47
C LEU A 79 -19.15 -7.80 0.13
N GLU A 80 -19.11 -7.93 1.45
CA GLU A 80 -17.93 -8.38 2.18
C GLU A 80 -17.98 -9.90 2.37
N ASN A 81 -16.84 -10.57 2.16
CA ASN A 81 -16.64 -11.95 2.56
C ASN A 81 -16.05 -11.98 3.97
N VAL A 82 -16.77 -12.59 4.90
CA VAL A 82 -16.44 -12.61 6.34
C VAL A 82 -15.89 -13.96 6.81
N GLU A 83 -15.59 -14.90 5.89
CA GLU A 83 -15.03 -16.21 6.24
C GLU A 83 -13.64 -16.10 6.91
N HIS A 84 -12.85 -15.13 6.48
CA HIS A 84 -11.52 -14.84 7.02
C HIS A 84 -11.39 -13.35 7.34
N PHE A 85 -10.70 -13.05 8.43
CA PHE A 85 -10.37 -11.68 8.82
C PHE A 85 -9.02 -11.29 8.21
N ASN A 86 -9.05 -10.70 7.01
CA ASN A 86 -7.84 -10.30 6.30
C ASN A 86 -7.58 -8.80 6.44
N VAL A 87 -6.35 -8.44 6.74
CA VAL A 87 -5.94 -7.06 7.06
C VAL A 87 -4.89 -6.60 6.06
N VAL A 88 -4.95 -5.35 5.65
CA VAL A 88 -3.90 -4.67 4.88
C VAL A 88 -3.13 -3.75 5.83
N MET A 89 -1.80 -3.83 5.84
CA MET A 89 -0.94 -2.83 6.48
C MET A 89 -0.16 -2.07 5.40
N LEU A 90 -0.33 -0.75 5.36
CA LEU A 90 0.29 0.10 4.35
C LEU A 90 1.01 1.27 5.02
N VAL A 91 2.35 1.27 4.92
CA VAL A 91 3.20 2.43 5.24
C VAL A 91 3.79 2.96 3.93
N PRO A 92 3.26 4.04 3.32
CA PRO A 92 3.72 4.52 2.02
C PRO A 92 5.22 4.88 2.01
N THR A 93 5.94 4.46 0.97
CA THR A 93 7.37 4.75 0.84
C THR A 93 7.62 6.24 0.56
N GLY A 94 8.68 6.78 1.16
CA GLY A 94 9.18 8.13 0.91
C GLY A 94 8.47 9.24 1.70
N ILE A 95 7.46 8.94 2.52
CA ILE A 95 6.72 9.94 3.32
C ILE A 95 7.41 10.32 4.65
N GLY A 96 8.57 9.74 4.96
CA GLY A 96 9.25 9.96 6.23
C GLY A 96 8.48 9.41 7.43
N ALA A 97 7.90 8.21 7.31
CA ALA A 97 7.17 7.58 8.41
C ALA A 97 8.11 7.20 9.57
N ALA A 98 7.72 7.44 10.82
CA ALA A 98 8.52 7.08 11.98
C ALA A 98 8.73 5.56 12.14
N ILE A 99 7.72 4.77 11.73
CA ILE A 99 7.73 3.30 11.68
C ILE A 99 7.46 2.87 10.23
N GLY A 100 8.46 2.23 9.61
CA GLY A 100 8.44 1.83 8.20
C GLY A 100 8.98 2.92 7.27
N GLY A 101 9.69 3.92 7.79
CA GLY A 101 10.40 4.92 6.99
C GLY A 101 11.78 4.48 6.51
N HIS A 102 12.34 3.44 7.15
CA HIS A 102 13.67 2.88 6.86
C HIS A 102 13.54 1.39 6.51
N ALA A 103 14.67 0.73 6.23
CA ALA A 103 14.66 -0.63 5.71
C ALA A 103 14.08 -1.66 6.71
N GLY A 104 12.78 -1.98 6.53
CA GLY A 104 12.07 -3.06 7.21
C GLY A 104 11.81 -2.83 8.71
N ASP A 105 11.93 -1.59 9.19
CA ASP A 105 11.73 -1.24 10.60
C ASP A 105 10.26 -1.35 11.06
N ALA A 106 9.32 -1.45 10.12
CA ALA A 106 7.91 -1.79 10.40
C ALA A 106 7.64 -3.30 10.61
N THR A 107 8.63 -4.18 10.40
CA THR A 107 8.44 -5.65 10.52
C THR A 107 7.88 -6.07 11.89
N PRO A 108 8.35 -5.54 13.03
CA PRO A 108 7.79 -5.89 14.33
C PRO A 108 6.30 -5.53 14.45
N ALA A 109 5.89 -4.36 13.96
CA ALA A 109 4.49 -3.94 13.93
C ALA A 109 3.67 -4.88 13.02
N ALA A 110 4.18 -5.22 11.84
CA ALA A 110 3.54 -6.19 10.95
C ALA A 110 3.35 -7.56 11.62
N ARG A 111 4.35 -8.07 12.36
CA ARG A 111 4.23 -9.33 13.10
C ARG A 111 3.18 -9.28 14.21
N LEU A 112 3.05 -8.13 14.89
CA LEU A 112 1.99 -7.91 15.87
C LEU A 112 0.61 -7.96 15.22
N LEU A 113 0.38 -7.20 14.14
CA LEU A 113 -0.91 -7.18 13.43
C LEU A 113 -1.25 -8.55 12.83
N ALA A 114 -0.26 -9.24 12.27
CA ALA A 114 -0.40 -10.59 11.73
C ALA A 114 -0.83 -11.62 12.78
N SER A 115 -0.53 -11.39 14.07
CA SER A 115 -0.92 -12.30 15.15
C SER A 115 -2.43 -12.25 15.48
N VAL A 116 -3.13 -11.20 15.03
CA VAL A 116 -4.56 -10.97 15.32
C VAL A 116 -5.45 -11.09 14.08
N CYS A 117 -4.91 -11.34 12.90
CA CYS A 117 -5.66 -11.58 11.66
C CYS A 117 -5.36 -12.96 11.05
N ASP A 118 -6.18 -13.40 10.09
CA ASP A 118 -5.96 -14.65 9.37
C ASP A 118 -4.88 -14.47 8.30
N THR A 119 -4.98 -13.40 7.50
CA THR A 119 -3.96 -13.01 6.51
C THR A 119 -3.59 -11.54 6.66
N LEU A 120 -2.30 -11.24 6.60
CA LEU A 120 -1.80 -9.85 6.54
C LEU A 120 -1.25 -9.53 5.14
N VAL A 121 -1.90 -8.65 4.41
CA VAL A 121 -1.38 -8.11 3.15
C VAL A 121 -0.46 -6.94 3.47
N ILE A 122 0.81 -7.04 3.06
CA ILE A 122 1.83 -6.02 3.25
C ILE A 122 2.54 -5.74 1.94
N HIS A 123 3.32 -4.66 1.92
CA HIS A 123 4.13 -4.30 0.77
C HIS A 123 5.64 -4.30 1.10
N PRO A 124 6.52 -4.30 0.08
CA PRO A 124 7.96 -4.44 0.23
C PRO A 124 8.58 -3.62 1.38
N ASN A 125 8.25 -2.33 1.46
CA ASN A 125 8.82 -1.40 2.44
C ASN A 125 8.62 -1.84 3.90
N VAL A 126 7.56 -2.60 4.19
CA VAL A 126 7.24 -3.02 5.55
C VAL A 126 8.24 -4.06 6.08
N VAL A 127 8.77 -4.91 5.19
CA VAL A 127 9.56 -6.10 5.58
C VAL A 127 10.93 -6.21 4.91
N ASN A 128 11.22 -5.33 3.96
CA ASN A 128 12.52 -5.33 3.29
C ASN A 128 13.56 -4.58 4.11
N ALA A 129 14.37 -5.34 4.83
CA ALA A 129 15.50 -4.86 5.62
C ALA A 129 16.82 -5.30 4.97
N SER A 130 17.03 -4.92 3.71
CA SER A 130 18.26 -5.21 2.96
C SER A 130 18.53 -6.72 2.81
N ASP A 131 19.51 -7.29 3.50
CA ASP A 131 19.72 -8.74 3.46
C ASP A 131 18.85 -9.51 4.50
N ILE A 132 17.95 -8.83 5.22
CA ILE A 132 17.00 -9.39 6.19
C ILE A 132 15.56 -9.22 5.69
N ASN A 133 14.72 -10.24 5.91
CA ASN A 133 13.27 -10.15 5.75
C ASN A 133 12.57 -11.11 6.72
N GLU A 134 11.93 -10.57 7.75
CA GLU A 134 11.26 -11.32 8.83
C GLU A 134 9.73 -11.27 8.72
N MET A 135 9.23 -11.30 7.48
CA MET A 135 7.81 -11.33 7.13
C MET A 135 7.05 -12.43 7.91
N PRO A 136 5.86 -12.13 8.46
CA PRO A 136 5.01 -13.12 9.12
C PRO A 136 4.63 -14.29 8.20
N ALA A 137 4.44 -15.49 8.77
CA ALA A 137 4.13 -16.69 7.99
C ALA A 137 2.78 -16.63 7.26
N ASN A 138 1.82 -15.87 7.78
CA ASN A 138 0.50 -15.63 7.20
C ASN A 138 0.42 -14.30 6.42
N ALA A 139 1.55 -13.74 6.01
CA ALA A 139 1.57 -12.52 5.23
C ALA A 139 1.64 -12.77 3.72
N LEU A 140 1.01 -11.89 2.94
CA LEU A 140 1.17 -11.79 1.49
C LEU A 140 2.05 -10.57 1.17
N TYR A 141 3.16 -10.82 0.48
CA TYR A 141 4.08 -9.79 0.00
C TYR A 141 3.57 -9.20 -1.31
N VAL A 142 3.06 -7.97 -1.32
CA VAL A 142 2.35 -7.38 -2.46
C VAL A 142 2.92 -6.00 -2.79
N GLU A 143 3.41 -5.83 -4.02
CA GLU A 143 3.90 -4.55 -4.53
C GLU A 143 2.84 -3.43 -4.36
N GLY A 144 3.26 -2.21 -4.02
CA GLY A 144 2.36 -1.12 -3.61
C GLY A 144 1.30 -0.73 -4.65
N SER A 145 1.63 -0.74 -5.95
CA SER A 145 0.65 -0.47 -7.02
C SER A 145 -0.39 -1.59 -7.12
N VAL A 146 0.00 -2.83 -6.85
CA VAL A 146 -0.88 -4.00 -6.83
C VAL A 146 -1.78 -3.98 -5.61
N LEU A 147 -1.26 -3.59 -4.44
CA LEU A 147 -2.05 -3.36 -3.23
C LEU A 147 -3.09 -2.27 -3.46
N CYS A 148 -2.71 -1.19 -4.15
CA CYS A 148 -3.65 -0.17 -4.57
C CYS A 148 -4.76 -0.75 -5.47
N ARG A 149 -4.39 -1.50 -6.52
CA ARG A 149 -5.35 -2.14 -7.44
C ARG A 149 -6.27 -3.15 -6.74
N LEU A 150 -5.75 -3.86 -5.74
CA LEU A 150 -6.55 -4.75 -4.88
C LEU A 150 -7.66 -3.97 -4.18
N LEU A 151 -7.34 -2.86 -3.49
CA LEU A 151 -8.33 -2.05 -2.77
C LEU A 151 -9.28 -1.32 -3.73
N MET A 152 -8.76 -0.89 -4.89
CA MET A 152 -9.55 -0.34 -5.99
C MET A 152 -10.48 -1.38 -6.64
N GLY A 153 -10.31 -2.67 -6.34
CA GLY A 153 -11.14 -3.78 -6.83
C GLY A 153 -10.83 -4.23 -8.26
N THR A 154 -9.68 -3.83 -8.81
CA THR A 154 -9.26 -4.12 -10.20
C THR A 154 -8.20 -5.21 -10.30
N ALA A 155 -7.70 -5.72 -9.17
CA ALA A 155 -6.84 -6.88 -9.11
C ALA A 155 -7.25 -7.80 -7.95
N GLY A 156 -7.04 -9.10 -8.15
CA GLY A 156 -7.07 -10.14 -7.13
C GLY A 156 -5.67 -10.74 -6.91
N LEU A 157 -5.51 -11.41 -5.78
CA LEU A 157 -4.27 -12.04 -5.34
C LEU A 157 -4.49 -13.54 -5.18
N GLN A 158 -3.75 -14.34 -5.92
CA GLN A 158 -3.74 -15.80 -5.76
C GLN A 158 -2.45 -16.22 -5.05
N PRO A 159 -2.52 -16.72 -3.80
CA PRO A 159 -1.36 -17.26 -3.10
C PRO A 159 -0.67 -18.37 -3.91
N VAL A 160 0.65 -18.40 -3.86
CA VAL A 160 1.49 -19.37 -4.59
C VAL A 160 2.38 -20.15 -3.63
N ARG A 161 2.83 -21.34 -4.06
CA ARG A 161 3.83 -22.10 -3.29
C ARG A 161 5.25 -21.57 -3.50
N ALA A 162 5.54 -21.19 -4.75
CA ALA A 162 6.80 -20.63 -5.18
C ALA A 162 6.61 -19.93 -6.53
N ASN A 163 7.36 -18.86 -6.78
CA ASN A 163 7.50 -18.19 -8.06
C ASN A 163 8.83 -18.55 -8.73
N ARG A 164 8.84 -18.57 -10.07
CA ARG A 164 10.06 -18.45 -10.88
C ARG A 164 10.46 -16.97 -10.93
N VAL A 165 11.51 -16.60 -10.22
CA VAL A 165 11.95 -15.20 -10.10
C VAL A 165 13.01 -14.90 -11.16
N LEU A 166 12.68 -14.06 -12.13
CA LEU A 166 13.67 -13.46 -13.04
C LEU A 166 14.46 -12.41 -12.27
N VAL A 167 15.78 -12.55 -12.26
CA VAL A 167 16.66 -11.56 -11.61
C VAL A 167 17.39 -10.77 -12.67
N LEU A 168 17.25 -9.45 -12.62
CA LEU A 168 17.92 -8.49 -13.48
C LEU A 168 18.91 -7.69 -12.65
N ILE A 169 20.15 -7.55 -13.12
CA ILE A 169 21.18 -6.77 -12.44
C ILE A 169 21.80 -5.76 -13.40
N HIS A 170 22.11 -4.55 -12.94
CA HIS A 170 22.95 -3.65 -13.73
C HIS A 170 24.35 -4.21 -13.89
N ALA A 171 24.93 -3.97 -15.06
CA ALA A 171 26.37 -4.09 -15.23
C ALA A 171 27.06 -3.10 -14.28
N HIS A 172 28.02 -3.58 -13.51
CA HIS A 172 28.81 -2.75 -12.60
C HIS A 172 30.25 -2.60 -13.11
N PRO A 173 30.85 -1.38 -13.06
CA PRO A 173 32.25 -1.17 -13.44
C PRO A 173 33.22 -2.01 -12.61
N ASP A 174 32.95 -2.14 -11.31
CA ASP A 174 33.63 -3.07 -10.43
C ASP A 174 32.88 -4.41 -10.37
N LYS A 175 33.50 -5.47 -10.90
CA LYS A 175 32.91 -6.81 -10.97
C LYS A 175 32.71 -7.48 -9.61
N ALA A 176 33.27 -6.94 -8.52
CA ALA A 176 32.98 -7.41 -7.17
C ALA A 176 31.48 -7.33 -6.84
N PHE A 177 30.82 -6.20 -7.16
CA PHE A 177 29.38 -6.01 -6.92
C PHE A 177 28.52 -6.94 -7.78
N THR A 178 28.88 -7.15 -9.05
CA THR A 178 28.24 -8.17 -9.89
C THR A 178 28.38 -9.57 -9.27
N GLY A 179 29.57 -9.91 -8.77
CA GLY A 179 29.84 -11.18 -8.08
C GLY A 179 29.03 -11.35 -6.81
N LEU A 180 28.89 -10.28 -6.00
CA LEU A 180 28.07 -10.27 -4.80
C LEU A 180 26.58 -10.47 -5.11
N ALA A 181 26.06 -9.80 -6.15
CA ALA A 181 24.68 -10.01 -6.60
C ALA A 181 24.42 -11.44 -7.07
N ILE A 182 25.33 -12.03 -7.86
CA ILE A 182 25.26 -13.45 -8.28
C ILE A 182 25.29 -14.37 -7.05
N ASN A 183 26.18 -14.11 -6.09
CA ASN A 183 26.29 -14.90 -4.87
C ASN A 183 25.06 -14.76 -3.97
N ALA A 184 24.42 -13.59 -3.92
CA ALA A 184 23.15 -13.40 -3.23
C ALA A 184 22.06 -14.30 -3.82
N VAL A 185 21.95 -14.35 -5.15
CA VAL A 185 21.02 -15.27 -5.83
C VAL A 185 21.37 -16.74 -5.54
N ASN A 186 22.65 -17.12 -5.58
CA ASN A 186 23.06 -18.49 -5.25
C ASN A 186 22.80 -18.85 -3.77
N ALA A 187 22.97 -17.91 -2.85
CA ALA A 187 22.61 -18.07 -1.45
C ALA A 187 21.10 -18.31 -1.29
N ALA A 188 20.28 -17.53 -2.01
CA ALA A 188 18.83 -17.71 -2.02
C ALA A 188 18.40 -19.10 -2.53
N ARG A 189 19.01 -19.55 -3.62
CA ARG A 189 18.78 -20.88 -4.20
C ARG A 189 19.17 -22.01 -3.25
N SER A 190 20.31 -21.87 -2.57
CA SER A 190 20.87 -22.94 -1.72
C SER A 190 20.26 -23.01 -0.33
N THR A 191 19.81 -21.89 0.24
CA THR A 191 19.36 -21.84 1.65
C THR A 191 17.85 -21.93 1.82
N TYR A 192 17.06 -21.33 0.91
CA TYR A 192 15.59 -21.36 0.97
C TYR A 192 14.93 -21.78 -0.34
N GLY A 193 15.71 -22.31 -1.29
CA GLY A 193 15.17 -22.98 -2.47
C GLY A 193 14.54 -22.05 -3.49
N LEU A 194 15.09 -20.84 -3.67
CA LEU A 194 14.62 -19.91 -4.70
C LEU A 194 14.67 -20.56 -6.10
N SER A 195 13.56 -20.49 -6.85
CA SER A 195 13.55 -20.83 -8.28
C SER A 195 13.93 -19.58 -9.09
N CYS A 196 15.12 -19.60 -9.68
CA CYS A 196 15.63 -18.52 -10.53
C CYS A 196 15.96 -19.10 -11.91
N PRO A 197 15.04 -19.03 -12.90
CA PRO A 197 15.25 -19.60 -14.23
C PRO A 197 16.32 -18.84 -15.03
N ARG A 198 16.51 -17.54 -14.72
CA ARG A 198 17.41 -16.62 -15.41
C ARG A 198 17.90 -15.55 -14.45
N LEU A 199 19.20 -15.27 -14.54
CA LEU A 199 19.87 -14.12 -13.97
C LEU A 199 20.54 -13.39 -15.14
N ILE A 200 20.13 -12.15 -15.40
CA ILE A 200 20.56 -11.40 -16.60
C ILE A 200 21.19 -10.08 -16.17
N GLU A 201 22.39 -9.81 -16.66
CA GLU A 201 23.02 -8.49 -16.59
C GLU A 201 22.41 -7.60 -17.69
N LEU A 202 21.96 -6.40 -17.34
CA LEU A 202 21.32 -5.47 -18.27
C LEU A 202 22.37 -4.78 -19.16
N ASP A 203 22.28 -5.00 -20.48
CA ASP A 203 23.19 -4.44 -21.47
C ASP A 203 23.19 -2.89 -21.51
N HIS A 204 22.03 -2.28 -21.23
CA HIS A 204 21.86 -0.84 -21.11
C HIS A 204 21.21 -0.56 -19.74
N PRO A 205 21.79 0.33 -18.92
CA PRO A 205 21.28 0.59 -17.58
C PRO A 205 19.99 1.41 -17.63
N VAL A 206 19.10 1.13 -16.70
CA VAL A 206 17.99 2.02 -16.35
C VAL A 206 18.57 3.18 -15.54
N VAL A 207 18.40 4.42 -15.98
CA VAL A 207 18.97 5.54 -15.23
C VAL A 207 18.00 5.99 -14.16
N MET A 208 18.32 5.72 -12.90
CA MET A 208 17.52 6.09 -11.74
C MET A 208 18.19 7.23 -10.99
N ARG A 209 17.51 8.37 -10.87
CA ARG A 209 18.00 9.57 -10.16
C ARG A 209 17.03 9.92 -9.03
N PRO A 210 17.44 9.85 -7.76
CA PRO A 210 16.59 10.22 -6.64
C PRO A 210 16.46 11.75 -6.54
N SER A 211 15.33 12.21 -6.02
CA SER A 211 15.11 13.63 -5.72
C SER A 211 14.07 13.78 -4.60
N TYR A 212 14.12 14.90 -3.89
CA TYR A 212 13.06 15.30 -2.96
C TYR A 212 12.05 16.22 -3.65
N THR A 213 10.76 16.01 -3.37
CA THR A 213 9.68 16.90 -3.84
C THR A 213 9.58 18.16 -2.98
N SER A 214 8.71 19.11 -3.34
CA SER A 214 8.50 20.32 -2.50
C SER A 214 7.92 20.00 -1.12
N SER A 215 7.24 18.85 -0.98
CA SER A 215 6.77 18.33 0.30
C SER A 215 7.83 17.55 1.10
N SER A 216 9.08 17.54 0.63
CA SER A 216 10.22 16.79 1.20
C SER A 216 10.08 15.26 1.14
N ARG A 217 9.12 14.75 0.35
CA ARG A 217 8.99 13.32 0.06
C ARG A 217 10.11 12.84 -0.85
N ALA A 218 10.53 11.59 -0.69
CA ALA A 218 11.44 10.95 -1.64
C ALA A 218 10.70 10.49 -2.91
N ALA A 219 11.22 10.89 -4.07
CA ALA A 219 10.76 10.54 -5.41
C ALA A 219 11.98 10.43 -6.34
N GLY A 220 11.79 10.69 -7.64
CA GLY A 220 12.91 10.73 -8.57
C GLY A 220 12.51 10.78 -10.03
N HIS A 221 13.48 10.39 -10.85
CA HIS A 221 13.35 10.29 -12.29
C HIS A 221 13.96 8.96 -12.77
N VAL A 222 13.26 8.29 -13.69
CA VAL A 222 13.73 7.01 -14.26
C VAL A 222 13.70 7.09 -15.78
N GLU A 223 14.80 6.75 -16.46
CA GLU A 223 14.92 6.76 -17.93
C GLU A 223 15.52 5.45 -18.45
N GLY A 224 15.38 5.18 -19.76
CA GLY A 224 16.01 4.02 -20.40
C GLY A 224 15.28 2.71 -20.16
N LEU A 225 13.95 2.75 -20.02
CA LEU A 225 13.11 1.59 -19.73
C LEU A 225 12.91 0.64 -20.92
N GLU A 226 13.26 1.06 -22.14
CA GLU A 226 13.02 0.33 -23.38
C GLU A 226 13.66 -1.06 -23.36
N ASN A 227 14.97 -1.11 -23.07
CA ASN A 227 15.72 -2.36 -23.03
C ASN A 227 15.21 -3.29 -21.91
N LEU A 228 14.87 -2.73 -20.76
CA LEU A 228 14.27 -3.49 -19.67
C LEU A 228 12.96 -4.15 -20.14
N PHE A 229 12.08 -3.39 -20.79
CA PHE A 229 10.80 -3.91 -21.25
C PHE A 229 10.92 -4.91 -22.38
N ASP A 230 11.80 -4.68 -23.36
CA ASP A 230 12.05 -5.63 -24.44
C ASP A 230 12.57 -6.97 -23.89
N LEU A 231 13.39 -6.93 -22.82
CA LEU A 231 13.88 -8.12 -22.14
C LEU A 231 12.76 -8.85 -21.38
N LEU A 232 11.91 -8.11 -20.66
CA LEU A 232 10.75 -8.67 -19.96
C LEU A 232 9.77 -9.33 -20.95
N ASP A 233 9.47 -8.67 -22.08
CA ASP A 233 8.65 -9.22 -23.15
C ASP A 233 9.25 -10.51 -23.72
N LYS A 234 10.55 -10.49 -24.05
CA LYS A 234 11.27 -11.64 -24.61
C LYS A 234 11.21 -12.88 -23.72
N HIS A 235 11.23 -12.69 -22.40
CA HIS A 235 11.28 -13.79 -21.42
C HIS A 235 9.95 -14.01 -20.68
N ARG A 236 8.84 -13.42 -21.14
CA ARG A 236 7.58 -13.34 -20.37
C ARG A 236 7.09 -14.67 -19.80
N GLU A 237 7.18 -15.73 -20.60
CA GLU A 237 6.70 -17.08 -20.23
C GLU A 237 7.61 -17.82 -19.25
N GLU A 238 8.84 -17.31 -19.03
CA GLU A 238 9.86 -17.97 -18.21
C GLU A 238 9.75 -17.61 -16.72
N TYR A 239 9.07 -16.51 -16.36
CA TYR A 239 9.02 -15.98 -15.01
C TYR A 239 7.62 -15.66 -14.50
N ASP A 240 7.49 -15.69 -13.18
CA ASP A 240 6.27 -15.34 -12.45
C ASP A 240 6.44 -14.03 -11.66
N ALA A 241 7.68 -13.66 -11.32
CA ALA A 241 8.03 -12.44 -10.59
C ALA A 241 9.40 -11.88 -11.05
N VAL A 242 9.64 -10.59 -10.81
CA VAL A 242 10.84 -9.86 -11.27
C VAL A 242 11.57 -9.20 -10.10
N ALA A 243 12.83 -9.54 -9.91
CA ALA A 243 13.75 -8.86 -9.00
C ALA A 243 14.71 -7.99 -9.80
N ILE A 244 14.93 -6.75 -9.38
CA ILE A 244 15.88 -5.83 -10.03
C ILE A 244 16.90 -5.36 -9.01
N SER A 245 18.18 -5.47 -9.34
CA SER A 245 19.28 -4.83 -8.63
C SER A 245 19.94 -3.81 -9.52
N SER A 246 19.86 -2.53 -9.16
CA SER A 246 20.44 -1.47 -9.96
C SER A 246 21.11 -0.39 -9.14
N VAL A 247 22.15 0.19 -9.74
CA VAL A 247 22.78 1.40 -9.25
C VAL A 247 21.80 2.57 -9.37
N ILE A 248 21.54 3.26 -8.26
CA ILE A 248 20.76 4.49 -8.22
C ILE A 248 21.76 5.64 -8.18
N SER A 249 21.75 6.51 -9.19
CA SER A 249 22.72 7.60 -9.34
C SER A 249 22.47 8.70 -8.30
N THR A 250 23.05 8.52 -7.12
CA THR A 250 22.80 9.34 -5.94
C THR A 250 24.00 10.28 -5.71
N PRO A 251 23.79 11.54 -5.32
CA PRO A 251 24.90 12.38 -4.88
C PRO A 251 25.68 11.71 -3.75
N PHE A 252 27.01 11.61 -3.87
CA PHE A 252 27.85 10.87 -2.91
C PHE A 252 27.64 11.31 -1.45
N ASN A 253 27.37 12.59 -1.20
CA ASN A 253 27.12 13.09 0.16
C ASN A 253 25.86 12.50 0.81
N TYR A 254 24.87 12.04 0.04
CA TYR A 254 23.62 11.52 0.60
C TYR A 254 23.83 10.27 1.47
N TYR A 255 24.82 9.43 1.17
CA TYR A 255 25.10 8.25 1.99
C TYR A 255 25.53 8.64 3.40
N GLY A 256 26.51 9.54 3.49
CA GLY A 256 26.97 10.08 4.77
C GLY A 256 25.86 10.86 5.47
N ASP A 257 25.21 11.77 4.76
CA ASP A 257 24.14 12.61 5.33
C ASP A 257 22.99 11.74 5.90
N TYR A 258 22.59 10.68 5.20
CA TYR A 258 21.55 9.76 5.65
C TYR A 258 21.95 8.96 6.89
N PHE A 259 23.11 8.29 6.86
CA PHE A 259 23.54 7.45 7.98
C PHE A 259 23.93 8.26 9.23
N HIS A 260 24.32 9.52 9.07
CA HIS A 260 24.62 10.45 10.16
C HIS A 260 23.44 11.36 10.55
N SER A 261 22.25 11.20 9.96
CA SER A 261 21.09 12.03 10.28
C SER A 261 20.34 11.61 11.55
N ASP A 262 20.81 10.59 12.28
CA ASP A 262 20.04 9.95 13.37
C ASP A 262 18.61 9.54 12.96
N GLY A 263 18.44 9.14 11.69
CA GLY A 263 17.16 8.72 11.11
C GLY A 263 16.16 9.85 10.81
N ASP A 264 16.57 11.12 10.90
CA ASP A 264 15.74 12.27 10.51
C ASP A 264 15.64 12.46 8.98
N MET A 265 16.64 12.00 8.22
CA MET A 265 16.63 12.11 6.77
C MET A 265 15.74 11.02 6.17
N VAL A 266 14.76 11.45 5.37
CA VAL A 266 13.92 10.53 4.59
C VAL A 266 14.80 9.74 3.63
N ASN A 267 14.63 8.42 3.59
CA ASN A 267 15.35 7.53 2.70
C ASN A 267 15.31 8.03 1.24
N PRO A 268 16.46 8.38 0.61
CA PRO A 268 16.45 9.03 -0.69
C PRO A 268 16.17 8.09 -1.87
N TRP A 269 16.43 6.78 -1.73
CA TRP A 269 16.27 5.82 -2.83
C TRP A 269 14.85 5.24 -2.94
N GLY A 270 14.17 4.99 -1.82
CA GLY A 270 12.89 4.26 -1.81
C GLY A 270 11.81 4.82 -2.74
N GLY A 271 11.80 6.15 -2.92
CA GLY A 271 10.90 6.84 -3.85
C GLY A 271 11.07 6.37 -5.29
N VAL A 272 12.28 6.48 -5.84
CA VAL A 272 12.57 6.12 -7.25
C VAL A 272 12.46 4.62 -7.50
N GLU A 273 12.77 3.79 -6.51
CA GLU A 273 12.58 2.33 -6.55
C GLU A 273 11.09 1.96 -6.68
N SER A 274 10.23 2.62 -5.90
CA SER A 274 8.78 2.42 -5.98
C SER A 274 8.22 2.80 -7.34
N MET A 275 8.72 3.87 -7.97
CA MET A 275 8.28 4.30 -9.30
C MET A 275 8.56 3.22 -10.36
N LEU A 276 9.77 2.65 -10.36
CA LEU A 276 10.15 1.58 -11.28
C LEU A 276 9.31 0.31 -11.07
N THR A 277 9.19 -0.13 -9.82
CA THR A 277 8.46 -1.37 -9.48
C THR A 277 6.96 -1.26 -9.74
N HIS A 278 6.33 -0.15 -9.37
CA HIS A 278 4.92 0.15 -9.71
C HIS A 278 4.67 0.03 -11.21
N THR A 279 5.57 0.59 -12.02
CA THR A 279 5.45 0.58 -13.48
C THR A 279 5.52 -0.85 -14.03
N ILE A 280 6.48 -1.65 -13.58
CA ILE A 280 6.62 -3.06 -14.01
C ILE A 280 5.40 -3.88 -13.58
N SER A 281 5.00 -3.80 -12.31
CA SER A 281 3.87 -4.57 -11.78
C SER A 281 2.55 -4.21 -12.46
N SER A 282 2.38 -2.92 -12.81
CA SER A 282 1.21 -2.43 -13.52
C SER A 282 1.18 -2.86 -14.99
N LEU A 283 2.32 -2.87 -15.67
CA LEU A 283 2.40 -3.23 -17.09
C LEU A 283 2.31 -4.74 -17.36
N TYR A 284 2.94 -5.55 -16.50
CA TYR A 284 3.12 -6.97 -16.77
C TYR A 284 2.23 -7.89 -15.93
N ASP A 285 1.49 -7.32 -14.97
CA ASP A 285 0.72 -8.08 -13.97
C ASP A 285 1.56 -9.17 -13.31
N VAL A 286 2.81 -8.83 -12.95
CA VAL A 286 3.73 -9.68 -12.19
C VAL A 286 4.19 -8.96 -10.94
N PRO A 287 4.42 -9.66 -9.82
CA PRO A 287 5.13 -9.09 -8.70
C PRO A 287 6.52 -8.60 -9.11
N SER A 288 6.84 -7.38 -8.71
CA SER A 288 8.18 -6.82 -8.85
C SER A 288 8.68 -6.24 -7.53
N ALA A 289 9.99 -6.28 -7.33
CA ALA A 289 10.66 -5.57 -6.24
C ALA A 289 12.07 -5.18 -6.68
N HIS A 290 12.57 -4.09 -6.10
CA HIS A 290 13.86 -3.51 -6.40
C HIS A 290 14.73 -3.48 -5.15
N SER A 291 16.04 -3.61 -5.36
CA SER A 291 17.07 -3.50 -4.35
C SER A 291 18.22 -2.65 -4.92
N PRO A 292 18.76 -1.68 -4.16
CA PRO A 292 19.85 -0.85 -4.66
C PRO A 292 21.16 -1.64 -4.76
N MET A 293 21.96 -1.32 -5.77
CA MET A 293 23.35 -1.73 -5.88
C MET A 293 24.24 -0.53 -5.55
N LEU A 294 25.25 -0.71 -4.68
CA LEU A 294 26.22 0.34 -4.35
C LEU A 294 26.97 0.78 -5.60
N GLU A 295 27.30 2.07 -5.69
CA GLU A 295 27.92 2.67 -6.90
C GLU A 295 29.43 2.42 -6.98
N SER A 296 30.10 2.25 -5.84
CA SER A 296 31.55 2.10 -5.78
C SER A 296 32.02 1.48 -4.45
N GLN A 297 33.30 1.08 -4.43
CA GLN A 297 33.99 0.67 -3.21
C GLN A 297 34.08 1.83 -2.20
N ASP A 298 34.21 3.07 -2.65
CA ASP A 298 34.25 4.24 -1.75
C ASP A 298 32.96 4.40 -0.93
N VAL A 299 31.80 4.08 -1.54
CA VAL A 299 30.51 4.09 -0.81
C VAL A 299 30.44 2.94 0.20
N LEU A 300 30.93 1.75 -0.18
CA LEU A 300 31.00 0.60 0.71
C LEU A 300 31.94 0.83 1.91
N ASP A 301 33.02 1.60 1.71
CA ASP A 301 34.04 1.88 2.71
C ASP A 301 33.71 3.09 3.62
N ILE A 302 32.52 3.70 3.48
CA ILE A 302 32.07 4.79 4.37
C ILE A 302 32.01 4.27 5.82
N ASP A 303 32.76 4.90 6.72
CA ASP A 303 32.68 4.63 8.15
C ASP A 303 31.43 5.27 8.74
N THR A 304 30.36 4.50 8.80
CA THR A 304 29.07 4.94 9.36
C THR A 304 29.05 4.94 10.89
N GLY A 305 30.00 4.27 11.56
CA GLY A 305 29.92 3.98 12.98
C GLY A 305 28.65 3.21 13.39
N ILE A 306 28.13 3.50 14.59
CA ILE A 306 26.83 3.00 15.05
C ILE A 306 25.75 3.99 14.58
N VAL A 307 24.87 3.55 13.68
CA VAL A 307 23.75 4.34 13.13
C VAL A 307 22.47 4.17 13.96
N ASP A 308 21.43 4.95 13.64
CA ASP A 308 20.08 4.71 14.17
C ASP A 308 19.69 3.22 13.99
N PRO A 309 19.15 2.55 15.03
CA PRO A 309 18.78 1.13 14.96
C PRO A 309 17.86 0.76 13.78
N ARG A 310 17.02 1.70 13.30
CA ARG A 310 16.12 1.51 12.15
C ARG A 310 16.87 1.39 10.83
N MET A 311 18.09 1.92 10.73
CA MET A 311 18.96 1.86 9.54
C MET A 311 20.02 0.75 9.62
N ALA A 312 20.18 0.11 10.78
CA ALA A 312 21.27 -0.84 11.04
C ALA A 312 21.29 -2.04 10.07
N ALA A 313 20.12 -2.47 9.57
CA ALA A 313 20.02 -3.54 8.59
C ALA A 313 20.70 -3.18 7.26
N GLU A 314 20.69 -1.90 6.88
CA GLU A 314 21.35 -1.40 5.67
C GLU A 314 22.87 -1.47 5.82
N VAL A 315 23.41 -1.03 6.95
CA VAL A 315 24.87 -0.97 7.21
C VAL A 315 25.52 -2.36 7.28
N ILE A 316 24.81 -3.39 7.76
CA ILE A 316 25.35 -4.76 7.81
C ILE A 316 25.20 -5.52 6.48
N SER A 317 24.57 -4.91 5.48
CA SER A 317 24.27 -5.52 4.19
C SER A 317 25.18 -4.97 3.09
N VAL A 318 25.40 -5.77 2.05
CA VAL A 318 26.21 -5.34 0.90
C VAL A 318 25.47 -5.51 -0.42
N SER A 319 24.73 -6.62 -0.57
CA SER A 319 23.99 -6.88 -1.80
C SER A 319 22.56 -6.35 -1.77
N PHE A 320 22.00 -6.15 -0.57
CA PHE A 320 20.63 -5.69 -0.31
C PHE A 320 19.53 -6.58 -0.92
N LEU A 321 19.89 -7.73 -1.49
CA LEU A 321 19.07 -8.51 -2.41
C LEU A 321 18.21 -9.55 -1.71
N GLN A 322 18.64 -10.07 -0.55
CA GLN A 322 17.94 -11.21 0.06
C GLN A 322 16.49 -10.87 0.43
N CYS A 323 16.21 -9.65 0.88
CA CYS A 323 14.86 -9.27 1.26
C CYS A 323 13.86 -9.39 0.11
N ILE A 324 14.22 -8.89 -1.08
CA ILE A 324 13.33 -8.93 -2.24
C ILE A 324 13.21 -10.35 -2.79
N LEU A 325 14.28 -11.14 -2.78
CA LEU A 325 14.25 -12.52 -3.27
C LEU A 325 13.36 -13.39 -2.38
N LYS A 326 13.45 -13.25 -1.05
CA LYS A 326 12.59 -13.96 -0.10
C LYS A 326 11.12 -13.56 -0.23
N GLY A 327 10.82 -12.27 -0.40
CA GLY A 327 9.47 -11.76 -0.63
C GLY A 327 8.87 -12.25 -1.95
N LEU A 328 9.60 -12.05 -3.06
CA LEU A 328 9.15 -12.41 -4.40
C LEU A 328 9.01 -13.92 -4.60
N GLN A 329 9.75 -14.76 -3.86
CA GLN A 329 9.58 -16.22 -3.92
C GLN A 329 8.13 -16.64 -3.65
N LYS A 330 7.40 -15.92 -2.79
CA LYS A 330 6.03 -16.25 -2.38
C LYS A 330 5.00 -15.15 -2.61
N SER A 331 5.37 -14.08 -3.31
CA SER A 331 4.44 -13.02 -3.67
C SER A 331 3.28 -13.61 -4.48
N PRO A 332 2.01 -13.28 -4.16
CA PRO A 332 0.87 -13.87 -4.84
C PRO A 332 0.84 -13.50 -6.32
N LYS A 333 0.31 -14.40 -7.14
CA LYS A 333 0.03 -14.12 -8.54
C LYS A 333 -1.07 -13.05 -8.63
N ILE A 334 -0.85 -12.08 -9.51
CA ILE A 334 -1.81 -11.00 -9.79
C ILE A 334 -2.84 -11.53 -10.78
N VAL A 335 -4.12 -11.35 -10.45
CA VAL A 335 -5.25 -11.79 -11.26
C VAL A 335 -6.09 -10.57 -11.63
N THR A 336 -6.22 -10.28 -12.93
CA THR A 336 -6.94 -9.11 -13.43
C THR A 336 -8.18 -9.46 -14.24
N ASP A 337 -8.26 -10.71 -14.70
CA ASP A 337 -9.43 -11.25 -15.37
C ASP A 337 -10.62 -11.34 -14.40
N ALA A 338 -11.75 -10.75 -14.80
CA ALA A 338 -12.90 -10.57 -13.92
C ALA A 338 -13.58 -11.89 -13.54
N GLU A 339 -13.57 -12.90 -14.42
CA GLU A 339 -14.15 -14.22 -14.12
C GLU A 339 -13.23 -14.99 -13.16
N THR A 340 -11.92 -14.99 -13.41
CA THR A 340 -10.92 -15.63 -12.56
C THR A 340 -10.88 -15.00 -11.16
N MET A 341 -11.12 -13.69 -11.04
CA MET A 341 -11.24 -13.02 -9.73
C MET A 341 -12.41 -13.52 -8.88
N LEU A 342 -13.38 -14.23 -9.46
CA LEU A 342 -14.49 -14.82 -8.70
C LEU A 342 -14.10 -16.14 -8.03
N GLU A 343 -13.02 -16.78 -8.48
CA GLU A 343 -12.56 -18.05 -7.96
C GLU A 343 -12.30 -17.99 -6.44
N PRO A 344 -12.70 -19.01 -5.66
CA PRO A 344 -12.55 -19.00 -4.20
C PRO A 344 -11.10 -18.86 -3.71
N SER A 345 -10.12 -19.27 -4.52
CA SER A 345 -8.70 -19.16 -4.19
C SER A 345 -8.08 -17.79 -4.45
N VAL A 346 -8.86 -16.83 -4.98
CA VAL A 346 -8.38 -15.48 -5.32
C VAL A 346 -8.95 -14.48 -4.30
N LEU A 347 -8.04 -13.85 -3.56
CA LEU A 347 -8.35 -12.79 -2.61
C LEU A 347 -8.56 -11.47 -3.37
N THR A 348 -9.66 -10.78 -3.13
CA THR A 348 -10.01 -9.49 -3.77
C THR A 348 -10.43 -8.45 -2.72
N ALA A 349 -10.83 -7.25 -3.14
CA ALA A 349 -11.39 -6.23 -2.24
C ALA A 349 -12.56 -6.72 -1.35
N ARG A 350 -13.31 -7.75 -1.79
CA ARG A 350 -14.41 -8.33 -1.01
C ARG A 350 -13.92 -9.03 0.25
N ASP A 351 -12.69 -9.54 0.23
CA ASP A 351 -12.09 -10.37 1.27
C ASP A 351 -11.26 -9.54 2.27
N ILE A 352 -11.14 -8.22 2.07
CA ILE A 352 -10.42 -7.31 2.96
C ILE A 352 -11.35 -6.79 4.06
N SER A 353 -10.98 -7.05 5.31
CA SER A 353 -11.75 -6.68 6.51
C SER A 353 -11.31 -5.36 7.12
N CYS A 354 -10.03 -4.98 6.99
CA CYS A 354 -9.51 -3.73 7.55
C CYS A 354 -8.22 -3.25 6.86
N LEU A 355 -8.03 -1.94 6.82
CA LEU A 355 -6.79 -1.27 6.40
C LEU A 355 -6.15 -0.55 7.60
N VAL A 356 -4.85 -0.78 7.84
CA VAL A 356 -4.05 -0.08 8.86
C VAL A 356 -3.02 0.80 8.17
N ILE A 357 -3.02 2.09 8.50
CA ILE A 357 -2.14 3.11 7.91
C ILE A 357 -1.58 4.06 8.99
N PRO A 358 -0.43 4.72 8.74
CA PRO A 358 -0.06 5.92 9.48
C PRO A 358 -1.15 6.99 9.36
N ASP A 359 -1.39 7.75 10.43
CA ASP A 359 -2.33 8.87 10.38
C ASP A 359 -1.91 9.93 9.35
N GLY A 360 -2.89 10.64 8.76
CA GLY A 360 -2.66 11.62 7.70
C GLY A 360 -2.30 11.07 6.32
N CYS A 361 -2.08 9.75 6.17
CA CYS A 361 -1.79 9.14 4.86
C CYS A 361 -3.02 9.09 3.94
N LEU A 362 -3.04 9.98 2.94
CA LEU A 362 -4.12 10.06 1.97
C LEU A 362 -3.62 9.76 0.54
N GLY A 363 -4.19 8.71 -0.05
CA GLY A 363 -3.93 8.30 -1.42
C GLY A 363 -5.01 7.35 -1.92
N LEU A 364 -4.81 6.76 -3.10
CA LEU A 364 -5.78 5.85 -3.71
C LEU A 364 -6.19 4.68 -2.79
N PRO A 365 -5.28 4.00 -2.04
CA PRO A 365 -5.67 2.96 -1.07
C PRO A 365 -6.67 3.43 0.01
N THR A 366 -6.41 4.59 0.63
CA THR A 366 -7.26 5.15 1.70
C THR A 366 -8.63 5.55 1.15
N LEU A 367 -8.66 6.22 -0.01
CA LEU A 367 -9.89 6.61 -0.68
C LEU A 367 -10.70 5.41 -1.19
N ALA A 368 -10.00 4.37 -1.67
CA ALA A 368 -10.64 3.12 -2.03
C ALA A 368 -11.28 2.46 -0.79
N ALA A 369 -10.56 2.37 0.33
CA ALA A 369 -11.12 1.82 1.57
C ALA A 369 -12.37 2.59 2.03
N LEU A 370 -12.35 3.92 1.96
CA LEU A 370 -13.51 4.78 2.21
C LEU A 370 -14.71 4.36 1.33
N GLU A 371 -14.52 4.31 0.01
CA GLU A 371 -15.58 4.00 -0.97
C GLU A 371 -16.09 2.56 -0.91
N GLN A 372 -15.21 1.62 -0.58
CA GLN A 372 -15.52 0.20 -0.38
C GLN A 372 -16.27 -0.05 0.94
N GLY A 373 -16.25 0.90 1.88
CA GLY A 373 -16.78 0.68 3.22
C GLY A 373 -15.88 -0.23 4.06
N ILE A 374 -14.57 -0.25 3.79
CA ILE A 374 -13.58 -1.01 4.58
C ILE A 374 -13.21 -0.15 5.80
N PRO A 375 -13.27 -0.69 7.03
CA PRO A 375 -12.74 -0.02 8.22
C PRO A 375 -11.25 0.33 8.08
N VAL A 376 -10.89 1.55 8.47
CA VAL A 376 -9.53 2.08 8.45
C VAL A 376 -9.08 2.39 9.86
N ILE A 377 -7.92 1.87 10.26
CA ILE A 377 -7.24 2.21 11.50
C ILE A 377 -6.07 3.15 11.16
N ALA A 378 -6.13 4.39 11.65
CA ALA A 378 -5.10 5.40 11.49
C ALA A 378 -4.26 5.50 12.78
N VAL A 379 -2.95 5.31 12.66
CA VAL A 379 -2.03 5.23 13.81
C VAL A 379 -1.26 6.54 13.98
N ARG A 380 -1.50 7.26 15.08
CA ARG A 380 -0.95 8.61 15.34
C ARG A 380 0.55 8.65 15.61
N GLU A 381 1.09 7.69 16.38
CA GLU A 381 2.53 7.66 16.70
C GLU A 381 3.40 7.53 15.45
N ASN A 382 2.85 7.01 14.36
CA ASN A 382 3.57 6.86 13.10
C ASN A 382 3.56 8.18 12.32
N THR A 383 4.19 9.20 12.91
CA THR A 383 4.30 10.53 12.34
C THR A 383 4.98 10.50 10.98
N ASN A 384 4.58 11.41 10.10
CA ASN A 384 5.06 11.48 8.72
C ASN A 384 4.87 12.90 8.16
N LEU A 385 5.30 13.12 6.91
CA LEU A 385 5.27 14.43 6.25
C LEU A 385 3.89 14.87 5.73
N MET A 386 2.88 13.99 5.74
CA MET A 386 1.57 14.28 5.15
C MET A 386 0.77 15.24 6.03
N LYS A 387 0.07 16.19 5.41
CA LYS A 387 -0.69 17.26 6.07
C LYS A 387 -2.18 17.13 5.75
N ASN A 388 -2.74 15.97 6.05
CA ASN A 388 -4.16 15.69 5.84
C ASN A 388 -4.80 15.37 7.19
N ASP A 389 -6.00 15.91 7.43
CA ASP A 389 -6.86 15.43 8.51
C ASP A 389 -7.80 14.36 7.93
N LEU A 390 -7.59 13.10 8.32
CA LEU A 390 -8.43 12.01 7.82
C LEU A 390 -9.87 12.13 8.33
N SER A 391 -10.13 12.81 9.44
CA SER A 391 -11.48 12.96 10.01
C SER A 391 -12.40 13.87 9.18
N ASP A 392 -11.83 14.70 8.29
CA ASP A 392 -12.57 15.55 7.36
C ASP A 392 -13.19 14.77 6.18
N LEU A 393 -12.80 13.51 5.97
CA LEU A 393 -13.38 12.66 4.95
C LEU A 393 -14.76 12.13 5.38
N PRO A 394 -15.69 11.85 4.45
CA PRO A 394 -17.07 11.47 4.74
C PRO A 394 -17.18 9.98 5.16
N TRP A 395 -16.53 9.61 6.26
CA TRP A 395 -16.56 8.27 6.82
C TRP A 395 -17.96 7.89 7.31
N ARG A 396 -18.32 6.61 7.13
CA ARG A 396 -19.49 6.06 7.81
C ARG A 396 -19.20 5.91 9.31
N PRO A 397 -20.23 5.92 10.18
CA PRO A 397 -20.07 5.59 11.59
C PRO A 397 -19.33 4.26 11.76
N GLY A 398 -18.28 4.25 12.58
CA GLY A 398 -17.45 3.07 12.84
C GLY A 398 -16.50 2.68 11.71
N GLN A 399 -16.32 3.50 10.67
CA GLN A 399 -15.42 3.18 9.57
C GLN A 399 -13.98 3.70 9.78
N LEU A 400 -13.78 4.85 10.44
CA LEU A 400 -12.46 5.34 10.81
C LEU A 400 -12.22 5.12 12.30
N HIS A 401 -11.10 4.50 12.64
CA HIS A 401 -10.61 4.36 14.02
C HIS A 401 -9.24 5.03 14.12
N VAL A 402 -9.16 6.15 14.81
CA VAL A 402 -7.87 6.80 15.10
C VAL A 402 -7.36 6.27 16.44
N VAL A 403 -6.15 5.71 16.45
CA VAL A 403 -5.50 5.09 17.62
C VAL A 403 -4.14 5.72 17.87
N GLU A 404 -3.65 5.63 19.10
CA GLU A 404 -2.36 6.25 19.44
C GLU A 404 -1.19 5.47 18.86
N ASN A 405 -1.25 4.13 18.89
CA ASN A 405 -0.11 3.26 18.56
C ASN A 405 -0.50 1.92 17.93
N TYR A 406 0.47 1.16 17.44
CA TYR A 406 0.22 -0.16 16.84
C TYR A 406 -0.28 -1.22 17.84
N TRP A 407 -0.09 -1.03 19.15
CA TRP A 407 -0.68 -1.93 20.17
C TRP A 407 -2.19 -1.74 20.24
N GLU A 408 -2.64 -0.48 20.26
CA GLU A 408 -4.05 -0.13 20.16
C GLU A 408 -4.64 -0.59 18.81
N ALA A 409 -3.90 -0.43 17.71
CA ALA A 409 -4.34 -0.94 16.41
C ALA A 409 -4.60 -2.45 16.45
N ALA A 410 -3.70 -3.24 17.04
CA ALA A 410 -3.90 -4.67 17.23
C ALA A 410 -5.12 -4.98 18.12
N GLY A 411 -5.35 -4.19 19.17
CA GLY A 411 -6.53 -4.30 20.03
C GLY A 411 -7.84 -4.01 19.28
N VAL A 412 -7.86 -2.99 18.42
CA VAL A 412 -9.02 -2.67 17.56
C VAL A 412 -9.24 -3.78 16.54
N LEU A 413 -8.20 -4.29 15.88
CA LEU A 413 -8.32 -5.44 14.98
C LEU A 413 -8.91 -6.67 15.67
N ALA A 414 -8.47 -6.95 16.90
CA ALA A 414 -9.02 -8.06 17.69
C ALA A 414 -10.51 -7.85 18.04
N ALA A 415 -10.92 -6.61 18.35
CA ALA A 415 -12.33 -6.27 18.59
C ALA A 415 -13.17 -6.44 17.31
N LEU A 416 -12.71 -5.89 16.18
CA LEU A 416 -13.38 -6.00 14.89
C LEU A 416 -13.53 -7.46 14.46
N ARG A 417 -12.47 -8.26 14.59
CA ARG A 417 -12.50 -9.71 14.30
C ARG A 417 -13.53 -10.45 15.15
N ALA A 418 -13.72 -10.04 16.41
CA ALA A 418 -14.70 -10.63 17.31
C ALA A 418 -16.13 -10.09 17.12
N GLY A 419 -16.35 -9.13 16.22
CA GLY A 419 -17.63 -8.44 16.06
C GLY A 419 -17.99 -7.53 17.23
N ILE A 420 -16.98 -7.00 17.93
CA ILE A 420 -17.13 -6.11 19.10
C ILE A 420 -16.86 -4.67 18.65
N GLU A 421 -17.80 -3.78 18.93
CA GLU A 421 -17.58 -2.33 18.79
C GLU A 421 -16.43 -1.88 19.70
N PRO A 422 -15.31 -1.35 19.17
CA PRO A 422 -14.14 -1.02 19.99
C PRO A 422 -14.44 -0.08 21.16
N ALA A 423 -15.38 0.86 20.98
CA ALA A 423 -15.81 1.77 22.04
C ALA A 423 -16.47 1.06 23.23
N ALA A 424 -17.06 -0.14 23.05
CA ALA A 424 -17.68 -0.91 24.12
C ALA A 424 -16.67 -1.40 25.17
N ALA A 425 -15.40 -1.56 24.78
CA ALA A 425 -14.30 -1.91 25.67
C ALA A 425 -13.74 -0.69 26.44
N ARG A 426 -14.17 0.54 26.11
CA ARG A 426 -13.69 1.79 26.74
C ARG A 426 -14.65 2.31 27.81
N ARG A 427 -14.14 3.17 28.70
CA ARG A 427 -14.94 3.83 29.73
C ARG A 427 -14.70 5.34 29.77
N PRO A 428 -15.73 6.16 30.08
CA PRO A 428 -17.12 5.74 30.36
C PRO A 428 -17.86 5.26 29.10
N LEU A 429 -18.73 4.27 29.25
CA LEU A 429 -19.59 3.78 28.16
C LEU A 429 -20.82 4.68 28.08
N GLN A 430 -21.07 5.28 26.92
CA GLN A 430 -22.18 6.21 26.74
C GLN A 430 -23.52 5.48 26.72
N PRO A 431 -24.57 6.00 27.39
CA PRO A 431 -25.91 5.44 27.29
C PRO A 431 -26.51 5.70 25.90
N VAL A 432 -27.31 4.76 25.41
CA VAL A 432 -28.04 4.91 24.14
C VAL A 432 -29.26 5.81 24.35
N THR A 433 -29.54 6.71 23.40
CA THR A 433 -30.73 7.57 23.39
C THR A 433 -31.84 6.99 22.52
N LEU A 434 -33.08 7.00 23.02
CA LEU A 434 -34.26 6.57 22.26
C LEU A 434 -34.78 7.73 21.38
N GLU A 435 -34.72 7.56 20.06
CA GLU A 435 -35.40 8.44 19.12
C GLU A 435 -36.79 7.91 18.76
N LYS A 436 -37.82 8.76 18.84
CA LYS A 436 -39.18 8.42 18.41
C LYS A 436 -39.39 8.87 16.97
N SER A 437 -39.71 7.94 16.08
CA SER A 437 -40.13 8.28 14.71
C SER A 437 -41.35 9.19 14.75
N ARG A 438 -41.27 10.33 14.06
CA ARG A 438 -42.44 11.19 13.81
C ARG A 438 -43.06 10.76 12.48
N THR A 439 -44.12 9.96 12.54
CA THR A 439 -45.04 9.84 11.41
C THR A 439 -45.84 11.14 11.32
N THR A 440 -45.49 12.01 10.39
CA THR A 440 -46.38 13.09 9.97
C THR A 440 -47.61 12.43 9.35
N PRO A 441 -48.84 12.65 9.85
CA PRO A 441 -50.02 12.23 9.12
C PRO A 441 -50.00 12.99 7.80
N THR A 442 -49.93 12.25 6.69
CA THR A 442 -50.26 12.82 5.38
C THR A 442 -51.72 13.24 5.43
N ASP A 443 -51.98 14.55 5.48
CA ASP A 443 -53.28 15.13 5.16
C ASP A 443 -53.60 14.81 3.71
N THR A 444 -54.11 13.61 3.47
CA THR A 444 -54.84 13.26 2.25
C THR A 444 -55.97 12.32 2.62
N ASP A 445 -57.18 12.84 2.40
CA ASP A 445 -58.46 12.18 2.22
C ASP A 445 -59.24 11.65 3.44
N THR A 446 -60.17 12.51 3.86
CA THR A 446 -61.63 12.32 3.78
C THR A 446 -62.21 10.95 4.16
N ASP A 447 -63.12 11.01 5.15
CA ASP A 447 -64.28 10.13 5.35
C ASP A 447 -64.11 8.63 5.03
N THR A 448 -64.04 7.81 6.07
CA THR A 448 -64.94 6.66 6.17
C THR A 448 -65.03 6.14 7.61
N ASN A 449 -66.28 6.01 8.06
CA ASN A 449 -66.70 5.33 9.29
C ASN A 449 -66.01 3.97 9.47
N GLY A 450 -65.32 3.79 10.60
CA GLY A 450 -64.82 2.50 11.06
C GLY A 450 -64.83 2.41 12.59
N ARG A 451 -65.92 1.88 13.15
CA ARG A 451 -66.03 1.48 14.56
C ARG A 451 -64.90 0.50 14.91
N PHE A 452 -64.12 0.80 15.93
CA PHE A 452 -63.34 -0.20 16.68
C PHE A 452 -64.16 -0.64 17.91
N PRO A 453 -64.32 -1.95 18.18
CA PRO A 453 -64.98 -2.41 19.39
C PRO A 453 -64.04 -2.31 20.60
N ASP A 454 -64.59 -1.83 21.71
CA ASP A 454 -63.95 -1.74 23.03
C ASP A 454 -63.39 -3.09 23.49
N LEU A 455 -62.07 -3.16 23.68
CA LEU A 455 -61.44 -4.23 24.47
C LEU A 455 -61.50 -3.84 25.95
N GLN A 456 -62.42 -4.47 26.65
CA GLN A 456 -62.61 -4.35 28.10
C GLN A 456 -61.33 -4.67 28.86
N SER A 457 -61.08 -3.83 29.86
CA SER A 457 -60.07 -3.95 30.90
C SER A 457 -60.23 -5.23 31.72
N ILE A 458 -59.14 -6.01 31.82
CA ILE A 458 -59.00 -7.13 32.76
C ILE A 458 -58.46 -6.56 34.09
N PRO A 459 -59.14 -6.70 35.23
CA PRO A 459 -58.59 -6.29 36.52
C PRO A 459 -57.67 -7.37 37.09
N LEU A 460 -56.45 -6.99 37.47
CA LEU A 460 -55.57 -7.80 38.31
C LEU A 460 -56.14 -7.86 39.73
N ALA A 461 -56.52 -9.07 40.17
CA ALA A 461 -56.91 -9.34 41.54
C ALA A 461 -55.67 -9.37 42.45
N SER A 462 -55.74 -8.59 43.53
CA SER A 462 -54.86 -8.64 44.69
C SER A 462 -54.94 -9.98 45.41
N GLN A 463 -53.80 -10.57 45.76
CA GLN A 463 -53.72 -11.59 46.80
C GLN A 463 -52.75 -11.11 47.87
N ASP A 464 -53.34 -10.74 49.01
CA ASP A 464 -52.69 -10.65 50.31
C ASP A 464 -53.06 -11.92 51.10
N ARG A 465 -52.01 -12.60 51.61
CA ARG A 465 -51.90 -13.30 52.92
C ARG A 465 -52.60 -14.66 53.16
N PRO A 466 -52.16 -15.47 54.16
CA PRO A 466 -51.41 -15.16 55.40
C PRO A 466 -49.89 -15.33 55.34
#